data_AF-A0A1I3GDA9-F1
#
_entry.id   AF-A0A1I3GDA9-F1
#
_cell.length_a   1.000
_cell.length_b   1.000
_cell.length_c   1.000
_cell.angle_alpha   90.00
_cell.angle_beta   90.00
_cell.angle_gamma   90.00
#
_symmetry.space_group_name_H-M   'P 1'
#
loop_
_entity.id
_entity.type
_entity.pdbx_description
1 polymer ?
#
loop_
_entity_poly.entity_id
_entity_poly.type
_entity_poly.pdbx_seq_one_letter_code
_entity_poly.pdbx_strand_id
1 'polypeptide(L)'
;MPPSAGDHHRLLYAWQLAVLRFAVTLSDSDRLNVAAPATELDRLGGRRSGEDSLHFFRRTTSRLCAAICGQQQDAEATLNCFRKQIDQPRLRLAFAAAVGLARSKPARSKPQPKRSLGLFRGLPARPASL
;
A
#
# COMPACT_ATOMS: atom_id res chain seq x y z
N MET A 1 -19.58 -27.80 5.68
CA MET A 1 -18.65 -27.29 6.71
C MET A 1 -18.78 -25.78 6.76
N PRO A 2 -19.20 -25.18 7.89
CA PRO A 2 -19.17 -23.72 8.02
C PRO A 2 -17.73 -23.22 7.98
N PRO A 3 -17.47 -22.06 7.37
CA PRO A 3 -16.13 -21.47 7.29
C PRO A 3 -15.64 -21.18 8.71
N SER A 4 -14.45 -21.70 9.05
CA SER A 4 -13.84 -21.49 10.35
C SER A 4 -13.46 -20.02 10.52
N ALA A 5 -13.35 -19.55 11.77
CA ALA A 5 -12.83 -18.20 12.05
C ALA A 5 -11.44 -17.97 11.41
N GLY A 6 -10.64 -19.04 11.27
CA GLY A 6 -9.35 -19.00 10.58
C GLY A 6 -9.45 -18.73 9.07
N ASP A 7 -10.50 -19.19 8.41
CA ASP A 7 -10.71 -18.99 6.97
C ASP A 7 -11.07 -17.53 6.67
N HIS A 8 -11.89 -16.94 7.53
CA HIS A 8 -12.25 -15.52 7.44
C HIS A 8 -11.04 -14.61 7.64
N HIS A 9 -10.18 -14.91 8.62
CA HIS A 9 -8.95 -14.15 8.85
C HIS A 9 -7.97 -14.26 7.67
N ARG A 10 -7.79 -15.47 7.12
CA ARG A 10 -6.97 -15.69 5.93
C ARG A 10 -7.48 -14.89 4.73
N LEU A 11 -8.79 -14.88 4.53
CA LEU A 11 -9.41 -14.17 3.42
C LEU A 11 -9.30 -12.64 3.58
N LEU A 12 -9.49 -12.13 4.80
CA LEU A 12 -9.28 -10.72 5.11
C LEU A 12 -7.84 -10.30 4.81
N TYR A 13 -6.88 -11.13 5.20
CA TYR A 13 -5.46 -10.90 4.93
C TYR A 13 -5.15 -10.95 3.42
N ALA A 14 -5.73 -11.91 2.69
CA ALA A 14 -5.60 -12.00 1.23
C ALA A 14 -6.18 -10.77 0.53
N TRP A 15 -7.33 -10.27 0.99
CA TRP A 15 -7.92 -9.03 0.48
C TRP A 15 -7.02 -7.81 0.75
N GLN A 16 -6.48 -7.66 1.96
CA GLN A 16 -5.56 -6.56 2.28
C GLN A 16 -4.27 -6.62 1.44
N LEU A 17 -3.74 -7.82 1.18
CA LEU A 17 -2.59 -8.00 0.29
C LEU A 17 -2.92 -7.67 -1.17
N ALA A 18 -4.12 -8.01 -1.65
CA ALA A 18 -4.57 -7.63 -2.99
C ALA A 18 -4.68 -6.11 -3.14
N VAL A 19 -5.23 -5.42 -2.13
CA VAL A 19 -5.27 -3.94 -2.08
C VAL A 19 -3.86 -3.36 -2.10
N LEU A 20 -2.92 -3.90 -1.30
CA LEU A 20 -1.53 -3.44 -1.31
C LEU A 20 -0.90 -3.64 -2.69
N ARG A 21 -1.09 -4.81 -3.32
CA ARG A 21 -0.55 -5.10 -4.65
C ARG A 21 -1.05 -4.06 -5.66
N PHE A 22 -2.35 -3.79 -5.68
CA PHE A 22 -2.91 -2.75 -6.54
C PHE A 22 -2.32 -1.36 -6.23
N ALA A 23 -2.18 -0.99 -4.96
CA ALA A 23 -1.56 0.29 -4.58
C ALA A 23 -0.12 0.44 -5.07
N VAL A 24 0.63 -0.67 -5.16
CA VAL A 24 2.01 -0.67 -5.66
C VAL A 24 2.10 -0.66 -7.18
N THR A 25 1.21 -1.40 -7.87
CA THR A 25 1.31 -1.57 -9.33
C THR A 25 0.48 -0.57 -10.13
N LEU A 26 -0.61 -0.06 -9.54
CA LEU A 26 -1.64 0.73 -10.20
C LEU A 26 -2.21 0.08 -11.47
N SER A 27 -2.08 -1.25 -11.60
CA SER A 27 -2.55 -2.02 -12.76
C SER A 27 -4.06 -2.27 -12.67
N ASP A 28 -4.79 -2.07 -13.77
CA ASP A 28 -6.21 -2.40 -13.85
C ASP A 28 -6.49 -3.89 -13.60
N SER A 29 -5.59 -4.79 -13.98
CA SER A 29 -5.70 -6.21 -13.68
C SER A 29 -5.67 -6.45 -12.17
N ASP A 30 -4.77 -5.77 -11.46
CA ASP A 30 -4.70 -5.85 -10.00
C ASP A 30 -5.91 -5.19 -9.34
N ARG A 31 -6.45 -4.11 -9.93
CA ARG A 31 -7.72 -3.48 -9.49
C ARG A 31 -8.87 -4.48 -9.50
N LEU A 32 -9.01 -5.26 -10.57
CA LEU A 32 -10.05 -6.28 -10.71
C LEU A 32 -9.82 -7.45 -9.74
N ASN A 33 -8.56 -7.85 -9.52
CA ASN A 33 -8.21 -8.93 -8.62
C ASN A 33 -8.58 -8.66 -7.15
N VAL A 34 -8.72 -7.40 -6.73
CA VAL A 34 -9.19 -7.06 -5.37
C VAL A 34 -10.66 -7.43 -5.16
N ALA A 35 -11.48 -7.45 -6.21
CA ALA A 35 -12.93 -7.65 -6.10
C ALA A 35 -13.32 -9.09 -5.72
N ALA A 36 -12.52 -10.09 -6.14
CA ALA A 36 -12.80 -11.49 -5.85
C ALA A 36 -12.79 -11.80 -4.34
N PRO A 37 -11.72 -11.51 -3.57
CA PRO A 37 -11.72 -11.76 -2.12
C PRO A 37 -12.71 -10.86 -1.37
N ALA A 38 -13.00 -9.65 -1.88
CA ALA A 38 -14.03 -8.78 -1.30
C ALA A 38 -15.44 -9.40 -1.38
N THR A 39 -15.76 -9.99 -2.53
CA THR A 39 -17.05 -10.67 -2.75
C THR A 39 -17.20 -11.88 -1.83
N GLU A 40 -16.12 -12.65 -1.64
CA GLU A 40 -16.13 -13.78 -0.73
C GLU A 40 -16.26 -13.33 0.74
N LEU A 41 -15.60 -12.22 1.14
CA LEU A 41 -15.75 -11.67 2.49
C LEU A 41 -17.18 -11.22 2.78
N ASP A 42 -17.81 -10.53 1.83
CA ASP A 42 -19.21 -10.13 1.90
C ASP A 42 -20.15 -11.35 2.04
N ARG A 43 -19.89 -12.43 1.28
CA ARG A 43 -20.64 -13.69 1.37
C ARG A 43 -20.51 -14.36 2.74
N LEU A 44 -19.34 -14.24 3.37
CA LEU A 44 -19.07 -14.77 4.71
C LEU A 44 -19.65 -13.89 5.82
N GLY A 45 -19.71 -12.58 5.61
CA GLY A 45 -20.25 -11.58 6.55
C GLY A 45 -21.78 -11.58 6.59
N GLY A 46 -22.43 -11.68 5.43
CA GLY A 46 -23.90 -11.71 5.31
C GLY A 46 -24.58 -12.94 5.93
N ARG A 47 -23.83 -14.01 6.23
CA ARG A 47 -24.35 -15.14 7.03
C ARG A 47 -24.43 -14.83 8.53
N ARG A 48 -23.80 -13.75 9.00
CA ARG A 48 -23.70 -13.40 10.43
C ARG A 48 -24.35 -12.06 10.79
N SER A 49 -24.64 -11.20 9.83
CA SER A 49 -25.21 -9.87 10.04
C SER A 49 -26.08 -9.46 8.86
N GLY A 50 -27.03 -8.54 9.08
CA GLY A 50 -28.10 -8.15 8.14
C GLY A 50 -27.64 -7.59 6.78
N GLU A 51 -28.61 -7.16 5.96
CA GLU A 51 -28.46 -6.79 4.55
C GLU A 51 -27.25 -5.89 4.22
N ASP A 52 -26.91 -4.94 5.08
CA ASP A 52 -25.78 -4.01 4.87
C ASP A 52 -24.40 -4.71 4.87
N SER A 53 -24.27 -5.87 5.50
CA SER A 53 -23.03 -6.65 5.50
C SER A 53 -22.76 -7.36 4.17
N LEU A 54 -23.76 -7.47 3.27
CA LEU A 54 -23.63 -8.22 2.02
C LEU A 54 -22.81 -7.50 0.95
N HIS A 55 -22.54 -6.20 1.10
CA HIS A 55 -21.85 -5.39 0.10
C HIS A 55 -20.76 -4.48 0.70
N PHE A 56 -20.45 -4.65 1.99
CA PHE A 56 -19.51 -3.80 2.72
C PHE A 56 -18.12 -3.81 2.09
N PHE A 57 -17.55 -4.99 1.84
CA PHE A 57 -16.21 -5.15 1.29
C PHE A 57 -16.16 -4.73 -0.17
N ARG A 58 -17.20 -5.00 -0.96
CA ARG A 58 -17.31 -4.49 -2.34
C ARG A 58 -17.34 -2.97 -2.39
N ARG A 59 -18.16 -2.32 -1.56
CA ARG A 59 -18.25 -0.85 -1.46
C ARG A 59 -16.92 -0.25 -0.99
N THR A 60 -16.33 -0.85 0.03
CA THR A 60 -15.02 -0.43 0.58
C THR A 60 -13.92 -0.58 -0.47
N THR A 61 -13.90 -1.69 -1.22
CA THR A 61 -12.92 -1.93 -2.29
C THR A 61 -13.03 -0.89 -3.39
N SER A 62 -14.24 -0.60 -3.88
CA SER A 62 -14.46 0.44 -4.90
C SER A 62 -13.94 1.82 -4.44
N ARG A 63 -14.28 2.20 -3.20
CA ARG A 63 -13.83 3.45 -2.59
C ARG A 63 -12.31 3.49 -2.43
N LEU A 64 -11.68 2.39 -1.99
CA LEU A 64 -10.23 2.30 -1.87
C LEU A 64 -9.53 2.40 -3.23
N CYS A 65 -10.06 1.74 -4.25
CA CYS A 65 -9.49 1.83 -5.60
C CYS A 65 -9.56 3.27 -6.14
N ALA A 66 -10.71 3.94 -5.99
CA ALA A 66 -10.85 5.35 -6.37
C ALA A 66 -9.90 6.27 -5.59
N ALA A 67 -9.76 6.04 -4.27
CA ALA A 67 -8.84 6.80 -3.43
C ALA A 67 -7.36 6.59 -3.80
N ILE A 68 -6.95 5.36 -4.10
CA ILE A 68 -5.59 5.03 -4.57
C ILE A 68 -5.31 5.74 -5.91
N CYS A 69 -6.29 5.81 -6.81
CA CYS A 69 -6.18 6.53 -8.07
C CYS A 69 -6.29 8.07 -7.92
N GLY A 70 -6.48 8.61 -6.71
CA GLY A 70 -6.65 10.05 -6.49
C GLY A 70 -7.97 10.62 -7.01
N GLN A 71 -8.97 9.78 -7.30
CA GLN A 71 -10.25 10.17 -7.90
C GLN A 71 -11.30 10.61 -6.88
N GLN A 72 -10.95 10.66 -5.60
CA GLN A 72 -11.88 10.95 -4.50
C GLN A 72 -11.43 12.19 -3.72
N GLN A 73 -12.36 13.10 -3.40
CA GLN A 73 -12.05 14.32 -2.63
C GLN A 73 -11.49 14.01 -1.23
N ASP A 74 -11.95 12.93 -0.60
CA ASP A 74 -11.53 12.43 0.71
C ASP A 74 -10.60 11.21 0.61
N ALA A 75 -9.80 11.12 -0.46
CA ALA A 75 -8.88 10.01 -0.71
C ALA A 75 -7.91 9.78 0.46
N GLU A 76 -7.22 10.83 0.95
CA GLU A 76 -6.28 10.70 2.07
C GLU A 76 -6.96 10.20 3.36
N ALA A 77 -8.17 10.67 3.67
CA ALA A 77 -8.93 10.24 4.84
C ALA A 77 -9.35 8.76 4.73
N THR A 78 -9.82 8.36 3.53
CA THR A 78 -10.19 6.98 3.23
C THR A 78 -9.00 6.03 3.40
N LEU A 79 -7.85 6.38 2.83
CA LEU A 79 -6.62 5.57 2.89
C LEU A 79 -6.08 5.49 4.33
N ASN A 80 -6.15 6.60 5.08
CA ASN A 80 -5.77 6.60 6.50
C ASN A 80 -6.69 5.74 7.36
N CYS A 81 -8.00 5.76 7.10
CA CYS A 81 -8.97 4.92 7.80
C CYS A 81 -8.65 3.43 7.58
N PHE A 82 -8.44 3.02 6.33
CA PHE A 82 -8.08 1.65 6.00
C PHE A 82 -6.73 1.24 6.61
N ARG A 83 -5.71 2.10 6.56
CA ARG A 83 -4.42 1.86 7.23
C ARG A 83 -4.58 1.51 8.71
N LYS A 84 -5.47 2.20 9.43
CA LYS A 84 -5.72 1.95 10.86
C LYS A 84 -6.37 0.59 11.13
N GLN A 85 -7.09 0.03 10.15
CA GLN A 85 -7.78 -1.25 10.24
C GLN A 85 -6.88 -2.46 9.90
N ILE A 86 -5.68 -2.23 9.35
CA ILE A 86 -4.74 -3.33 9.06
C ILE A 86 -4.05 -3.74 10.36
N ASP A 87 -4.35 -4.93 10.88
CA ASP A 87 -3.74 -5.43 12.11
C ASP A 87 -2.24 -5.72 11.97
N GLN A 88 -1.83 -6.29 10.83
CA GLN A 88 -0.45 -6.69 10.64
C GLN A 88 0.50 -5.48 10.44
N PRO A 89 1.49 -5.26 11.31
CA PRO A 89 2.31 -4.03 11.27
C PRO A 89 3.10 -3.85 9.98
N ARG A 90 3.62 -4.93 9.40
CA ARG A 90 4.41 -4.89 8.16
C ARG A 90 3.54 -4.49 6.97
N LEU A 91 2.35 -5.08 6.84
CA LEU A 91 1.38 -4.72 5.81
C LEU A 91 0.91 -3.27 5.95
N ARG A 92 0.67 -2.83 7.18
CA ARG A 92 0.29 -1.43 7.48
C ARG A 92 1.35 -0.43 7.01
N LEU A 93 2.63 -0.72 7.28
CA LEU A 93 3.76 0.11 6.86
C LEU A 93 3.94 0.08 5.33
N ALA A 94 3.89 -1.10 4.72
CA ALA A 94 4.02 -1.25 3.26
C ALA A 94 2.90 -0.50 2.52
N PHE A 95 1.66 -0.60 3.00
CA PHE A 95 0.53 0.14 2.45
C PHE A 95 0.74 1.64 2.57
N ALA A 96 1.11 2.14 3.76
CA ALA A 96 1.38 3.56 3.97
C ALA A 96 2.46 4.10 3.03
N ALA A 97 3.51 3.31 2.79
CA ALA A 97 4.57 3.66 1.84
C ALA A 97 4.06 3.69 0.40
N ALA A 98 3.31 2.67 -0.03
CA ALA A 98 2.77 2.57 -1.38
C ALA A 98 1.83 3.75 -1.73
N VAL A 99 0.99 4.19 -0.80
CA VAL A 99 0.03 5.28 -1.03
C VAL A 99 0.54 6.66 -0.63
N GLY A 100 1.84 6.81 -0.35
CA GLY A 100 2.45 8.10 -0.01
C GLY A 100 2.04 8.69 1.36
N LEU A 101 1.35 7.92 2.20
CA LEU A 101 0.98 8.32 3.57
C LEU A 101 2.13 8.19 4.56
N ALA A 102 3.17 7.43 4.22
CA ALA A 102 4.44 7.46 4.91
C ALA A 102 5.14 8.80 4.60
N ARG A 103 4.63 9.90 5.16
CA ARG A 103 5.35 11.18 5.05
C ARG A 103 6.72 11.02 5.70
N SER A 104 7.70 11.11 4.83
CA SER A 104 9.08 11.46 5.09
C SER A 104 9.14 12.47 6.24
N LYS A 105 9.74 12.07 7.36
CA LYS A 105 10.84 12.93 7.78
C LYS A 105 11.76 12.90 6.57
N PRO A 106 12.00 14.00 5.82
CA PRO A 106 13.27 14.04 5.14
C PRO A 106 14.26 13.71 6.25
N ALA A 107 14.98 12.60 6.13
CA ALA A 107 16.20 12.48 6.90
C ALA A 107 16.89 13.79 6.57
N ARG A 108 16.92 14.73 7.52
CA ARG A 108 17.56 16.03 7.39
C ARG A 108 18.89 15.64 6.79
N SER A 109 19.07 15.91 5.50
CA SER A 109 20.30 15.56 4.83
C SER A 109 21.29 16.39 5.60
N LYS A 110 22.02 15.75 6.52
CA LYS A 110 23.17 16.39 7.14
C LYS A 110 23.95 16.88 5.93
N PRO A 111 24.29 18.17 5.83
CA PRO A 111 25.08 18.64 4.71
C PRO A 111 26.24 17.66 4.58
N GLN A 112 26.36 17.02 3.41
CA GLN A 112 27.48 16.13 3.17
C GLN A 112 28.72 16.93 3.54
N PRO A 113 29.61 16.44 4.43
CA PRO A 113 30.89 17.09 4.59
C PRO A 113 31.50 17.16 3.20
N LYS A 114 31.85 18.39 2.78
CA LYS A 114 32.42 18.71 1.46
C LYS A 114 33.26 17.52 1.01
N ARG A 115 32.82 16.83 -0.05
CA ARG A 115 33.62 15.82 -0.73
C ARG A 115 34.97 16.47 -0.99
N SER A 116 35.99 16.02 -0.28
CA SER A 116 37.31 16.59 -0.39
C SER A 116 37.73 16.44 -1.85
N LEU A 117 37.92 17.56 -2.54
CA LEU A 117 38.56 17.67 -3.85
C LEU A 117 40.00 17.10 -3.84
N GLY A 118 40.45 16.55 -2.71
CA GLY A 118 41.75 15.91 -2.51
C GLY A 118 41.81 14.43 -2.87
N LEU A 119 40.72 13.81 -3.35
CA LEU A 119 40.77 12.39 -3.78
C LEU A 119 41.79 12.12 -4.90
N PHE A 120 42.19 13.15 -5.65
CA PHE A 120 43.21 13.06 -6.70
C PHE A 120 44.52 13.79 -6.35
N ARG A 121 44.69 14.25 -5.09
CA ARG A 121 45.92 14.93 -4.66
C ARG A 121 47.03 13.90 -4.49
N GLY A 122 47.78 13.65 -5.56
CA GLY A 122 48.89 12.69 -5.59
C GLY A 122 48.95 11.83 -6.86
N LEU A 123 47.95 11.91 -7.75
CA LEU A 123 48.03 11.22 -9.04
C LEU A 123 48.81 12.07 -10.05
N PRO A 124 49.78 11.49 -10.78
CA PRO A 124 50.51 12.22 -11.80
C PRO A 124 49.53 12.65 -12.90
N ALA A 125 49.56 13.93 -13.28
CA ALA A 125 48.79 14.43 -14.40
C ALA A 125 49.21 13.67 -15.66
N ARG A 126 48.24 13.13 -16.39
CA ARG A 126 48.49 12.41 -17.65
C ARG A 126 49.17 13.38 -18.64
N PRO A 127 50.32 13.04 -19.24
CA PRO A 127 50.96 13.92 -20.20
C PRO A 127 50.06 14.06 -21.43
N ALA A 128 49.88 15.30 -21.87
CA ALA A 128 49.25 15.59 -23.16
C ALA A 128 50.21 15.09 -24.25
N SER A 129 49.80 14.03 -24.95
CA SER A 129 50.46 13.55 -26.14
C SER A 129 50.23 14.55 -27.28
N LEU A 130 51.34 15.03 -27.86
CA LEU A 130 51.43 15.80 -29.10
C LEU A 130 50.89 15.01 -30.31
#